data_AF-A0A067EHL1-F1
#
_entry.id   AF-A0A067EHL1-F1
#
_cell.length_a   1.000
_cell.length_b   1.000
_cell.length_c   1.000
_cell.angle_alpha   90.00
_cell.angle_beta   90.00
_cell.angle_gamma   90.00
#
_symmetry.space_group_name_H-M   'P 1'
#
loop_
_entity.id
_entity.type
_entity.pdbx_description
1 polymer ?
#
loop_
_entity_poly.entity_id
_entity_poly.type
_entity_poly.pdbx_seq_one_letter_code
_entity_poly.pdbx_strand_id
1 'polypeptide(L)'
;MNCWPEDPTHGFTELPLNTSNYQIQKPYNLPLCNRYSFVNGVHKLWVYSTDKPLSKSSPTKPRTEISITGYNYSSNVWQFEGYGYVPCGTSGVCIMQVLGASPPHATTLQLRIYIDGTLKYEAAGRGGNSYHFKFGVYGQINESYYMESRWKDIKVLKKCD
;
A
#
# COMPACT_ATOMS: atom_id res chain seq x y z
N MET A 1 -15.28 17.30 29.07
CA MET A 1 -14.50 17.45 27.81
C MET A 1 -14.19 16.06 27.34
N ASN A 2 -14.64 15.66 26.15
CA ASN A 2 -14.27 14.37 25.58
C ASN A 2 -12.84 14.48 25.08
N CYS A 3 -11.89 14.06 25.90
CA CYS A 3 -10.49 13.95 25.49
C CYS A 3 -10.41 12.78 24.51
N TRP A 4 -10.28 13.10 23.22
CA TRP A 4 -9.91 12.10 22.23
C TRP A 4 -8.56 11.49 22.64
N PRO A 5 -8.34 10.17 22.48
CA PRO A 5 -7.06 9.56 22.79
C PRO A 5 -5.94 10.28 22.04
N GLU A 6 -4.87 10.65 22.73
CA GLU A 6 -3.66 11.21 22.09
C GLU A 6 -2.94 10.16 21.24
N ASP A 7 -3.02 8.90 21.67
CA ASP A 7 -2.46 7.76 20.95
C ASP A 7 -3.37 7.34 19.78
N PRO A 8 -2.92 7.50 18.51
CA PRO A 8 -3.72 7.14 17.34
C PRO A 8 -3.96 5.63 17.22
N THR A 9 -3.23 4.81 17.97
CA THR A 9 -3.37 3.34 18.01
C THR A 9 -4.21 2.84 19.19
N HIS A 10 -4.78 3.75 20.00
CA HIS A 10 -5.60 3.35 21.14
C HIS A 10 -6.83 2.50 20.72
N GLY A 11 -6.93 1.30 21.30
CA GLY A 11 -7.98 0.31 21.00
C GLY A 11 -7.71 -0.54 19.75
N PHE A 12 -6.55 -0.39 19.12
CA PHE A 12 -6.13 -1.26 18.02
C PHE A 12 -5.31 -2.45 18.50
N THR A 13 -5.47 -3.57 17.82
CA THR A 13 -4.61 -4.75 17.92
C THR A 13 -3.77 -4.86 16.65
N GLU A 14 -2.45 -4.96 16.80
CA GLU A 14 -1.53 -5.24 15.69
C GLU A 14 -1.68 -6.70 15.24
N LEU A 15 -1.77 -6.89 13.92
CA LEU A 15 -1.88 -8.22 13.30
C LEU A 15 -0.53 -8.65 12.72
N PRO A 16 -0.18 -9.95 12.81
CA PRO A 16 1.11 -10.44 12.31
C PRO A 16 1.23 -10.24 10.80
N LEU A 17 2.32 -9.64 10.30
CA LEU A 17 2.52 -9.42 8.87
C LEU A 17 3.64 -10.31 8.32
N ASN A 18 3.30 -11.22 7.40
CA ASN A 18 4.24 -12.16 6.79
C ASN A 18 3.71 -12.67 5.43
N THR A 19 4.52 -13.47 4.72
CA THR A 19 4.18 -13.95 3.36
C THR A 19 2.95 -14.85 3.29
N SER A 20 2.37 -15.28 4.41
CA SER A 20 1.07 -15.98 4.44
C SER A 20 -0.12 -15.03 4.33
N ASN A 21 0.06 -13.73 4.63
CA ASN A 21 -0.99 -12.71 4.58
C ASN A 21 -0.77 -11.61 3.54
N TYR A 22 0.38 -11.57 2.88
CA TYR A 22 0.60 -10.69 1.74
C TYR A 22 1.19 -11.41 0.53
N GLN A 23 1.00 -10.81 -0.63
CA GLN A 23 1.59 -11.23 -1.89
C GLN A 23 2.39 -10.09 -2.50
N ILE A 24 3.52 -10.40 -3.14
CA ILE A 24 4.30 -9.41 -3.88
C ILE A 24 3.94 -9.50 -5.36
N GLN A 25 3.30 -8.45 -5.85
CA GLN A 25 3.04 -8.20 -7.26
C GLN A 25 4.32 -7.70 -7.93
N LYS A 26 4.56 -8.11 -9.18
CA LYS A 26 5.75 -7.76 -9.96
C LYS A 26 5.43 -7.82 -11.46
N PRO A 27 6.28 -7.31 -12.36
CA PRO A 27 6.19 -7.58 -13.78
C PRO A 27 6.13 -9.09 -14.07
N TYR A 28 5.18 -9.52 -14.91
CA TYR A 28 4.90 -10.94 -15.10
C TYR A 28 6.10 -11.73 -15.66
N ASN A 29 6.98 -11.07 -16.41
CA ASN A 29 8.09 -11.68 -17.14
C ASN A 29 9.44 -11.61 -16.40
N LEU A 30 9.49 -11.08 -15.17
CA LEU A 30 10.72 -10.93 -14.40
C LEU A 30 10.69 -11.78 -13.12
N PRO A 31 11.81 -12.33 -12.65
CA PRO A 31 11.88 -12.92 -11.32
C PRO A 31 11.72 -11.83 -10.24
N LEU A 32 11.26 -12.22 -9.05
CA LEU A 32 10.98 -11.28 -7.96
C LEU A 32 12.22 -10.49 -7.53
N CYS A 33 13.37 -11.16 -7.41
CA CYS A 33 14.64 -10.53 -6.99
C CYS A 33 15.12 -9.40 -7.92
N ASN A 34 14.61 -9.33 -9.16
CA ASN A 34 14.95 -8.24 -10.07
C ASN A 34 14.24 -6.93 -9.73
N ARG A 35 13.20 -6.96 -8.88
CA ARG A 35 12.33 -5.82 -8.60
C ARG A 35 11.99 -5.64 -7.11
N TYR A 36 12.42 -6.58 -6.28
CA TYR A 36 12.18 -6.59 -4.85
C TYR A 36 13.39 -7.13 -4.10
N SER A 37 13.69 -6.53 -2.95
CA SER A 37 14.59 -7.09 -1.95
C SER A 37 14.11 -6.75 -0.54
N PHE A 38 14.40 -7.63 0.41
CA PHE A 38 14.20 -7.39 1.84
C PHE A 38 15.53 -7.58 2.57
N VAL A 39 16.12 -6.47 3.02
CA VAL A 39 17.45 -6.47 3.66
C VAL A 39 17.39 -5.59 4.89
N ASN A 40 17.83 -6.10 6.04
CA ASN A 40 17.88 -5.36 7.31
C ASN A 40 16.55 -4.70 7.69
N GLY A 41 15.42 -5.40 7.50
CA GLY A 41 14.09 -4.89 7.82
C GLY A 41 13.51 -3.89 6.79
N VAL A 42 14.22 -3.61 5.70
CA VAL A 42 13.78 -2.68 4.66
C VAL A 42 13.29 -3.42 3.43
N HIS A 43 12.03 -3.23 3.08
CA HIS A 43 11.49 -3.58 1.77
C HIS A 43 11.92 -2.53 0.75
N LYS A 44 12.70 -2.94 -0.24
CA LYS A 44 13.00 -2.14 -1.43
C LYS A 44 12.17 -2.68 -2.59
N LEU A 45 11.34 -1.83 -3.20
CA LEU A 45 10.51 -2.17 -4.35
C LEU A 45 10.83 -1.20 -5.47
N TRP A 46 11.09 -1.71 -6.68
CA TRP A 46 11.37 -0.87 -7.83
C TRP A 46 10.79 -1.43 -9.12
N VAL A 47 10.60 -0.56 -10.10
CA VAL A 47 10.25 -0.88 -11.49
C VAL A 47 10.88 0.13 -12.44
N TYR A 48 10.99 -0.27 -13.70
CA TYR A 48 11.28 0.63 -14.81
C TYR A 48 10.02 0.89 -15.62
N SER A 49 9.92 2.06 -16.26
CA SER A 49 8.78 2.39 -17.14
C SER A 49 8.64 1.42 -18.33
N THR A 50 9.73 0.74 -18.71
CA THR A 50 9.76 -0.26 -19.78
C THR A 50 9.41 -1.68 -19.32
N ASP A 51 9.22 -1.90 -18.02
CA ASP A 51 8.83 -3.21 -17.52
C ASP A 51 7.45 -3.62 -18.03
N LYS A 52 7.13 -4.91 -17.91
CA LYS A 52 5.81 -5.42 -18.27
C LYS A 52 4.82 -5.24 -17.12
N PRO A 53 3.51 -5.21 -17.43
CA PRO A 53 2.47 -5.12 -16.41
C PRO A 53 2.43 -6.36 -15.50
N LEU A 54 1.48 -6.37 -14.56
CA LEU A 54 1.25 -7.48 -13.63
C LEU A 54 0.90 -8.81 -14.33
N SER A 55 0.26 -8.75 -15.49
CA SER A 55 -0.10 -9.91 -16.31
C SER A 55 -0.18 -9.53 -17.80
N LYS A 56 -0.11 -10.51 -18.71
CA LYS A 56 -0.14 -10.28 -20.16
C LYS A 56 -1.38 -9.52 -20.64
N SER A 57 -2.52 -9.69 -19.96
CA SER A 57 -3.79 -9.05 -20.29
C SER A 57 -4.06 -7.76 -19.49
N SER A 58 -3.17 -7.39 -18.56
CA SER A 58 -3.39 -6.21 -17.72
C SER A 58 -3.10 -4.93 -18.51
N PRO A 59 -4.05 -3.97 -18.57
CA PRO A 59 -3.84 -2.68 -19.23
C PRO A 59 -3.06 -1.69 -18.33
N THR A 60 -2.65 -2.12 -17.14
CA THR A 60 -2.04 -1.24 -16.15
C THR A 60 -0.56 -1.00 -16.41
N LYS A 61 0.00 0.06 -15.85
CA LYS A 61 1.44 0.31 -15.86
C LYS A 61 2.21 -0.67 -14.96
N PRO A 62 3.54 -0.77 -15.12
CA PRO A 62 4.36 -1.67 -14.30
C PRO A 62 4.27 -1.35 -12.81
N ARG A 63 4.40 -2.39 -11.99
CA ARG A 63 4.33 -2.29 -10.54
C ARG A 63 5.21 -3.33 -9.86
N THR A 64 5.72 -2.96 -8.69
CA THR A 64 6.13 -3.90 -7.67
C THR A 64 5.51 -3.47 -6.36
N GLU A 65 4.50 -4.21 -5.89
CA GLU A 65 3.67 -3.84 -4.75
C GLU A 65 3.47 -5.04 -3.83
N ILE A 66 3.55 -4.82 -2.52
CA ILE A 66 3.05 -5.76 -1.51
C ILE A 66 1.55 -5.51 -1.36
N SER A 67 0.76 -6.57 -1.53
CA SER A 67 -0.70 -6.57 -1.43
C SER A 67 -1.10 -7.42 -0.23
N ILE A 68 -1.69 -6.79 0.80
CA ILE A 68 -2.00 -7.45 2.08
C ILE A 68 -3.39 -8.09 2.02
N THR A 69 -3.50 -9.21 1.32
CA THR A 69 -4.78 -9.85 1.00
C THR A 69 -5.31 -10.77 2.10
N GLY A 70 -4.49 -11.12 3.10
CA GLY A 70 -4.90 -11.93 4.25
C GLY A 70 -5.75 -11.17 5.27
N TYR A 71 -5.83 -9.84 5.13
CA TYR A 71 -6.56 -8.95 6.03
C TYR A 71 -7.60 -8.12 5.28
N ASN A 72 -8.29 -8.75 4.32
CA ASN A 72 -9.39 -8.09 3.65
C ASN A 72 -10.46 -7.68 4.66
N TYR A 73 -11.00 -6.46 4.53
CA TYR A 73 -11.98 -5.93 5.47
C TYR A 73 -13.12 -5.21 4.78
N SER A 74 -14.28 -5.19 5.43
CA SER A 74 -15.50 -4.52 4.93
C SER A 74 -16.16 -3.63 6.00
N SER A 75 -15.76 -3.80 7.26
CA SER A 75 -16.25 -3.10 8.43
C SER A 75 -15.12 -2.83 9.42
N ASN A 76 -15.46 -2.16 10.52
CA ASN A 76 -14.56 -1.78 11.61
C ASN A 76 -13.49 -0.79 11.14
N VAL A 77 -12.63 -0.35 12.06
CA VAL A 77 -11.54 0.58 11.75
C VAL A 77 -10.25 -0.20 11.56
N TRP A 78 -9.59 0.02 10.44
CA TRP A 78 -8.32 -0.60 10.07
C TRP A 78 -7.27 0.47 9.84
N GLN A 79 -6.05 0.19 10.28
CA GLN A 79 -4.92 1.09 10.18
C GLN A 79 -3.74 0.38 9.50
N PHE A 80 -3.07 1.10 8.62
CA PHE A 80 -1.76 0.76 8.10
C PHE A 80 -0.77 1.80 8.66
N GLU A 81 0.36 1.32 9.18
CA GLU A 81 1.46 2.14 9.66
C GLU A 81 2.77 1.66 9.03
N GLY A 82 3.68 2.58 8.74
CA GLY A 82 5.02 2.24 8.27
C GLY A 82 5.83 3.47 7.90
N TYR A 83 7.16 3.33 7.92
CA TYR A 83 8.07 4.37 7.46
C TYR A 83 8.42 4.13 6.00
N GLY A 84 8.01 5.05 5.13
CA GLY A 84 8.21 4.99 3.69
C GLY A 84 8.92 6.22 3.14
N TYR A 85 9.79 6.04 2.13
CA TYR A 85 10.27 7.16 1.33
C TYR A 85 10.45 6.79 -0.14
N VAL A 86 10.44 7.83 -0.97
CA VAL A 86 10.67 7.76 -2.42
C VAL A 86 12.00 8.45 -2.72
N PRO A 87 13.03 7.74 -3.23
CA PRO A 87 14.29 8.35 -3.58
C PRO A 87 14.15 9.44 -4.66
N CYS A 88 15.05 10.42 -4.64
CA CYS A 88 15.10 11.46 -5.65
C CYS A 88 15.20 10.88 -7.07
N GLY A 89 14.63 11.59 -8.05
CA GLY A 89 14.56 11.13 -9.44
C GLY A 89 13.38 10.20 -9.76
N THR A 90 12.57 9.82 -8.75
CA THR A 90 11.29 9.13 -8.97
C THR A 90 10.16 10.14 -9.16
N SER A 91 9.37 10.02 -10.23
CA SER A 91 8.17 10.82 -10.49
C SER A 91 7.03 9.94 -11.00
N GLY A 92 5.79 10.44 -10.94
CA GLY A 92 4.62 9.75 -11.52
C GLY A 92 4.39 8.35 -10.94
N VAL A 93 4.43 8.21 -9.62
CA VAL A 93 4.22 6.93 -8.92
C VAL A 93 3.10 7.01 -7.90
N CYS A 94 2.39 5.90 -7.74
CA CYS A 94 1.57 5.62 -6.57
C CYS A 94 2.35 4.66 -5.67
N ILE A 95 2.46 4.98 -4.37
CA ILE A 95 3.26 4.18 -3.42
C ILE A 95 2.43 3.51 -2.32
N MET A 96 1.17 3.91 -2.17
CA MET A 96 0.23 3.38 -1.19
C MET A 96 -1.18 3.42 -1.78
N GLN A 97 -1.93 2.33 -1.63
CA GLN A 97 -3.31 2.21 -2.06
C GLN A 97 -4.14 1.50 -0.99
N VAL A 98 -5.43 1.81 -0.96
CA VAL A 98 -6.47 0.95 -0.38
C VAL A 98 -7.36 0.53 -1.54
N LEU A 99 -7.37 -0.76 -1.86
CA LEU A 99 -8.06 -1.28 -3.05
C LEU A 99 -9.35 -2.01 -2.66
N GLY A 100 -10.48 -1.62 -3.27
CA GLY A 100 -11.79 -2.26 -3.09
C GLY A 100 -12.11 -3.33 -4.14
N ALA A 101 -12.82 -4.38 -3.75
CA ALA A 101 -12.97 -5.61 -4.55
C ALA A 101 -14.34 -5.82 -5.27
N SER A 102 -15.21 -4.82 -5.43
CA SER A 102 -16.47 -4.98 -6.19
C SER A 102 -16.62 -3.99 -7.35
N PRO A 103 -16.63 -4.45 -8.61
CA PRO A 103 -17.13 -3.66 -9.74
C PRO A 103 -18.61 -3.27 -9.51
N PRO A 104 -19.09 -2.10 -10.02
CA PRO A 104 -18.38 -1.06 -10.76
C PRO A 104 -17.76 0.02 -9.86
N HIS A 105 -17.91 -0.08 -8.53
CA HIS A 105 -17.53 0.96 -7.59
C HIS A 105 -16.26 0.59 -6.84
N ALA A 106 -15.13 1.09 -7.34
CA ALA A 106 -13.92 1.15 -6.55
C ALA A 106 -13.99 2.37 -5.61
N THR A 107 -14.09 2.10 -4.30
CA THR A 107 -13.26 2.70 -3.22
C THR A 107 -14.09 3.32 -2.08
N THR A 108 -14.50 2.60 -1.02
CA THR A 108 -14.70 3.25 0.29
C THR A 108 -13.37 3.51 0.99
N LEU A 109 -13.03 4.76 1.27
CA LEU A 109 -11.75 5.15 1.84
C LEU A 109 -11.95 6.29 2.83
N GLN A 110 -11.82 6.01 4.14
CA GLN A 110 -11.33 7.01 5.09
C GLN A 110 -9.82 6.84 5.22
N LEU A 111 -9.07 7.51 4.34
CA LEU A 111 -7.62 7.54 4.39
C LEU A 111 -7.20 8.75 5.21
N ARG A 112 -6.61 8.52 6.38
CA ARG A 112 -5.90 9.56 7.10
C ARG A 112 -4.41 9.40 6.83
N ILE A 113 -3.86 10.22 5.95
CA ILE A 113 -2.42 10.23 5.69
C ILE A 113 -1.78 11.15 6.70
N TYR A 114 -0.91 10.62 7.55
CA TYR A 114 -0.05 11.43 8.41
C TYR A 114 1.35 11.46 7.82
N ILE A 115 1.89 12.66 7.60
CA ILE A 115 3.31 12.86 7.28
C ILE A 115 3.88 13.67 8.43
N ASP A 116 4.91 13.13 9.10
CA ASP A 116 5.50 13.70 10.31
C ASP A 116 4.46 13.99 11.41
N GLY A 117 3.57 13.02 11.65
CA GLY A 117 2.49 13.14 12.65
C GLY A 117 1.35 14.11 12.28
N THR A 118 1.40 14.75 11.10
CA THR A 118 0.40 15.75 10.69
C THR A 118 -0.57 15.16 9.66
N LEU A 119 -1.89 15.26 9.92
CA LEU A 119 -2.93 14.86 8.95
C LEU A 119 -2.82 15.69 7.68
N LYS A 120 -2.56 15.05 6.54
CA LYS A 120 -2.44 15.66 5.22
C LYS A 120 -3.64 15.44 4.31
N TYR A 121 -4.40 14.38 4.54
CA TYR A 121 -5.53 14.03 3.70
C TYR A 121 -6.55 13.22 4.48
N GLU A 122 -7.83 13.55 4.31
CA GLU A 122 -8.98 12.76 4.74
C GLU A 122 -9.95 12.70 3.55
N ALA A 123 -10.40 11.50 3.20
CA ALA A 123 -11.43 11.30 2.20
C ALA A 123 -12.56 10.49 2.80
N ALA A 124 -13.74 10.56 2.17
CA ALA A 124 -14.78 9.59 2.38
C ALA A 124 -14.76 8.57 1.25
N GLY A 125 -15.38 7.44 1.53
CA GLY A 125 -15.52 6.38 0.58
C GLY A 125 -16.62 6.49 -0.47
N ARG A 126 -16.56 5.58 -1.45
CA ARG A 126 -17.37 5.46 -2.68
C ARG A 126 -18.10 4.10 -2.80
N GLY A 127 -18.17 3.29 -1.74
CA GLY A 127 -18.85 1.99 -1.71
C GLY A 127 -17.98 0.77 -2.05
N GLY A 128 -18.36 -0.41 -1.55
CA GLY A 128 -17.70 -1.72 -1.76
C GLY A 128 -17.71 -2.63 -0.52
N ASN A 129 -17.57 -3.96 -0.73
CA ASN A 129 -17.77 -4.99 0.32
C ASN A 129 -16.47 -5.67 0.81
N SER A 130 -15.30 -5.26 0.32
CA SER A 130 -14.01 -5.84 0.73
C SER A 130 -12.85 -4.95 0.25
N TYR A 131 -11.93 -4.64 1.15
CA TYR A 131 -10.78 -3.74 0.95
C TYR A 131 -9.50 -4.37 1.45
N HIS A 132 -8.36 -3.98 0.88
CA HIS A 132 -7.04 -4.29 1.44
C HIS A 132 -6.01 -3.19 1.16
N PHE A 133 -4.98 -3.15 2.00
CA PHE A 133 -3.83 -2.25 1.84
C PHE A 133 -2.85 -2.79 0.79
N LYS A 134 -2.29 -1.88 0.01
CA LYS A 134 -1.16 -2.13 -0.88
C LYS A 134 -0.12 -1.04 -0.74
N PHE A 135 1.16 -1.40 -0.74
CA PHE A 135 2.25 -0.43 -0.76
C PHE A 135 3.39 -0.89 -1.67
N GLY A 136 4.17 0.05 -2.19
CA GLY A 136 5.26 -0.25 -3.10
C GLY A 136 5.48 0.83 -4.15
N VAL A 137 5.61 0.41 -5.40
CA VAL A 137 5.66 1.31 -6.56
C VAL A 137 4.70 0.84 -7.63
N TYR A 138 3.83 1.73 -8.07
CA TYR A 138 2.98 1.54 -9.24
C TYR A 138 3.10 2.76 -10.13
N GLY A 139 3.64 2.58 -11.34
CA GLY A 139 3.80 3.65 -12.31
C GLY A 139 2.47 4.31 -12.69
N GLN A 140 2.51 5.61 -12.91
CA GLN A 140 1.36 6.44 -13.30
C GLN A 140 1.69 7.28 -14.55
N ILE A 141 0.81 8.21 -14.88
CA ILE A 141 1.11 9.20 -15.90
C ILE A 141 2.36 10.01 -15.51
N ASN A 142 3.21 10.34 -16.49
CA ASN A 142 4.47 11.08 -16.31
C ASN A 142 5.47 10.40 -15.36
N GLU A 143 5.51 9.06 -15.38
CA GLU A 143 6.47 8.27 -14.60
C GLU A 143 7.92 8.45 -15.07
N SER A 144 8.84 8.45 -14.11
CA SER A 144 10.28 8.42 -14.37
C SER A 144 10.70 7.06 -14.94
N TYR A 145 11.88 7.01 -15.58
CA TYR A 145 12.40 5.75 -16.10
C TYR A 145 12.61 4.70 -15.00
N TYR A 146 13.17 5.12 -13.86
CA TYR A 146 13.34 4.29 -12.67
C TYR A 146 12.44 4.82 -11.55
N MET A 147 11.73 3.92 -10.90
CA MET A 147 10.81 4.22 -9.81
C MET A 147 11.12 3.30 -8.64
N GLU A 148 11.35 3.87 -7.46
CA GLU A 148 11.68 3.12 -6.25
C GLU A 148 10.89 3.64 -5.05
N SER A 149 10.53 2.74 -4.14
CA SER A 149 10.16 3.10 -2.78
C SER A 149 10.82 2.15 -1.78
N ARG A 150 11.07 2.67 -0.58
CA ARG A 150 11.61 1.90 0.54
C ARG A 150 10.71 2.01 1.74
N TRP A 151 10.48 0.89 2.39
CA TRP A 151 9.56 0.76 3.50
C TRP A 151 10.15 -0.07 4.62
N LYS A 152 9.92 0.32 5.87
CA LYS A 152 10.24 -0.47 7.06
C LYS A 152 9.19 -0.28 8.14
N ASP A 153 9.22 -1.18 9.13
CA ASP A 153 8.34 -1.18 10.31
C ASP A 153 6.85 -1.13 9.91
N ILE A 154 6.47 -1.96 8.93
CA ILE A 154 5.09 -2.02 8.43
C ILE A 154 4.21 -2.76 9.42
N LYS A 155 3.10 -2.14 9.82
CA LYS A 155 2.08 -2.72 10.69
C LYS A 155 0.70 -2.61 10.06
N VAL A 156 -0.11 -3.61 10.34
CA VAL A 156 -1.55 -3.59 10.06
C VAL A 156 -2.25 -3.74 11.40
N LEU A 157 -3.10 -2.79 11.73
CA LEU A 157 -3.84 -2.81 12.98
C LEU A 157 -5.34 -2.83 12.71
N LYS A 158 -6.07 -3.51 13.58
CA LYS A 158 -7.53 -3.57 13.57
C LYS A 158 -8.05 -3.06 14.91
N LYS A 159 -8.99 -2.12 14.88
CA LYS A 159 -9.68 -1.69 16.10
C LYS A 159 -10.60 -2.80 16.58
N CYS A 160 -10.38 -3.24 17.81
CA CYS A 160 -11.31 -4.10 18.51
C CYS A 160 -12.52 -3.26 18.91
N ASP A 161 -13.72 -3.80 18.72
CA ASP A 161 -14.97 -3.16 19.14
C ASP A 161 -15.04 -3.02 20.67
#